data_AF-A0ABD1W8G4-F1
#
_entry.id   AF-A0ABD1W8G4-F1
#
_cell.length_a   1.000
_cell.length_b   1.000
_cell.length_c   1.000
_cell.angle_alpha   90.00
_cell.angle_beta   90.00
_cell.angle_gamma   90.00
#
_symmetry.space_group_name_H-M   'P 1'
#
loop_
_entity.id
_entity.type
_entity.pdbx_description
1 polymer ?
#
loop_
_entity_poly.entity_id
_entity_poly.type
_entity_poly.pdbx_seq_one_letter_code
_entity_poly.pdbx_strand_id
1 'polypeptide(L)'
;MENDILYNLKKASRSNIHVRDVLGSIDVPDEVKGFFAFDQKVSYKRRFNSILAIQVTELVDGVFIGCAVNHTVTYGTSFWNFFNTFAEVSRGVNRISRTPDYCRDSV
;
A
#
# COMPACT_ATOMS: atom_id res chain seq x y z
N MET A 1 5.04 -2.94 26.79
CA MET A 1 4.15 -3.80 26.00
C MET A 1 3.77 -2.97 24.79
N GLU A 2 4.63 -2.99 23.77
CA GLU A 2 4.52 -2.10 22.62
C GLU A 2 3.73 -2.86 21.56
N ASN A 3 2.60 -2.32 21.15
CA ASN A 3 1.69 -3.00 20.23
C ASN A 3 2.40 -3.19 18.87
N ASP A 4 2.73 -4.44 18.53
CA ASP A 4 3.23 -4.82 17.21
C ASP A 4 2.16 -4.53 16.16
N ILE A 5 2.21 -3.33 15.57
CA ILE A 5 1.24 -2.90 14.56
C ILE A 5 1.53 -3.67 13.26
N LEU A 6 0.69 -4.65 12.94
CA LEU A 6 0.79 -5.49 11.72
C LEU A 6 0.72 -4.68 10.41
N TYR A 7 0.11 -3.50 10.47
CA TYR A 7 -0.08 -2.58 9.35
C TYR A 7 0.34 -1.15 9.75
N ASN A 8 0.83 -0.36 8.79
CA ASN A 8 1.17 1.04 9.00
C ASN A 8 0.37 1.90 8.03
N LEU A 9 -0.45 2.82 8.55
CA LEU A 9 -1.20 3.78 7.75
C LEU A 9 -0.60 5.17 7.96
N LYS A 10 -0.20 5.83 6.87
CA LYS A 10 0.29 7.20 6.87
C LYS A 10 -0.59 8.09 6.01
N LYS A 11 -0.72 9.35 6.42
CA LYS A 11 -1.30 10.41 5.62
C LYS A 11 -0.24 11.48 5.34
N ALA A 12 -0.22 12.01 4.13
CA ALA A 12 0.61 13.12 3.70
C ALA A 12 -0.20 14.08 2.81
N SER A 13 0.30 15.30 2.63
CA SER A 13 -0.26 16.28 1.71
C SER A 13 0.84 16.96 0.90
N ARG A 14 0.56 17.24 -0.37
CA ARG A 14 1.45 17.89 -1.34
C ARG A 14 0.65 18.97 -2.06
N SER A 15 0.79 20.20 -1.61
CA SER A 15 0.08 21.38 -2.14
C SER A 15 0.58 21.87 -3.50
N ASN A 16 1.67 21.31 -4.02
CA ASN A 16 2.36 21.79 -5.22
C ASN A 16 2.50 20.70 -6.30
N ILE A 17 1.85 19.55 -6.12
CA ILE A 17 1.94 18.41 -7.03
C ILE A 17 0.54 18.07 -7.51
N HIS A 18 0.36 18.04 -8.83
CA HIS A 18 -0.84 17.60 -9.50
C HIS A 18 -0.71 16.13 -9.94
N VAL A 19 -1.85 15.50 -10.21
CA VAL A 19 -1.92 14.14 -10.78
C VAL A 19 -1.16 14.07 -12.12
N ARG A 20 -1.22 15.13 -12.94
CA ARG A 20 -0.49 15.20 -14.21
C ARG A 20 1.03 15.19 -14.03
N ASP A 21 1.53 15.68 -12.91
CA ASP A 21 2.97 15.74 -12.65
C ASP A 21 3.50 14.33 -12.30
N VAL A 22 2.61 13.48 -11.76
CA VAL A 22 2.90 12.06 -11.48
C VAL A 22 2.78 11.19 -12.74
N LEU A 23 1.78 11.44 -13.59
CA LEU A 23 1.46 10.61 -14.76
C LEU A 23 2.11 11.08 -16.08
N GLY A 24 2.51 12.35 -16.17
CA GLY A 24 2.92 12.99 -17.41
C GLY A 24 4.41 12.86 -17.74
N SER A 25 5.21 12.31 -16.83
CA SER A 25 6.63 12.07 -17.05
C SER A 25 6.86 10.74 -17.77
N ILE A 26 7.90 10.70 -18.62
CA ILE A 26 8.36 9.46 -19.28
C ILE A 26 8.97 8.51 -18.25
N ASP A 27 9.65 9.07 -17.25
CA ASP A 27 10.27 8.34 -16.13
C ASP A 27 9.49 8.57 -14.82
N VAL A 28 9.73 7.74 -13.81
CA VAL A 28 9.12 7.91 -12.48
C VAL A 28 9.66 9.21 -11.83
N PRO A 29 8.82 10.21 -11.55
CA PRO A 29 9.26 11.45 -10.91
C PRO A 29 9.85 11.21 -9.52
N ASP A 30 10.84 12.01 -9.12
CA ASP A 30 11.52 11.85 -7.82
C ASP A 30 10.55 12.06 -6.64
N GLU A 31 9.52 12.88 -6.82
CA GLU A 31 8.48 13.15 -5.85
C GLU A 31 7.73 11.88 -5.44
N VAL A 32 7.59 10.93 -6.39
CA VAL A 32 6.89 9.66 -6.18
C VAL A 32 7.59 8.79 -5.14
N LYS A 33 8.92 8.89 -4.99
CA LYS A 33 9.66 8.17 -3.95
C LYS A 33 9.14 8.50 -2.55
N GLY A 34 8.83 9.78 -2.31
CA GLY A 34 8.27 10.26 -1.05
C GLY A 34 6.81 9.87 -0.80
N PHE A 35 6.12 9.22 -1.75
CA PHE A 35 4.73 8.81 -1.62
C PHE A 35 4.54 7.41 -1.03
N PHE A 36 5.64 6.70 -0.74
CA PHE A 36 5.61 5.37 -0.13
C PHE A 36 6.09 5.40 1.33
N ALA A 37 5.35 4.72 2.21
CA ALA A 37 5.61 4.70 3.65
C ALA A 37 6.97 4.11 4.08
N PHE A 38 7.67 3.43 3.17
CA PHE A 38 8.93 2.71 3.38
C PHE A 38 10.06 3.09 2.42
N ASP A 39 9.99 4.26 1.79
CA ASP A 39 11.16 4.76 1.07
C ASP A 39 12.38 4.73 2.02
N GLN A 40 13.44 4.02 1.62
CA GLN A 40 14.70 3.78 2.35
C GLN A 40 14.68 2.81 3.56
N LYS A 41 13.64 1.98 3.78
CA LYS A 41 13.70 0.96 4.86
C LYS A 41 14.07 -0.44 4.35
N VAL A 42 15.34 -0.82 4.56
CA VAL A 42 15.85 -2.19 4.31
C VAL A 42 15.28 -3.16 5.35
N SER A 43 14.63 -4.23 4.87
CA SER A 43 13.95 -5.24 5.70
C SER A 43 14.88 -6.20 6.47
N TYR A 44 16.11 -5.80 6.79
CA TYR A 44 17.09 -6.69 7.44
C TYR A 44 16.90 -6.82 8.96
N LYS A 45 16.25 -5.84 9.62
CA LYS A 45 15.82 -5.98 11.02
C LYS A 45 14.48 -6.70 11.08
N ARG A 46 14.57 -8.02 10.97
CA ARG A 46 13.51 -9.04 10.85
C ARG A 46 12.55 -9.18 12.05
N ARG A 47 12.38 -8.15 12.88
CA ARG A 47 11.69 -8.25 14.17
C ARG A 47 10.54 -7.27 14.40
N PHE A 48 10.38 -6.23 13.57
CA PHE A 48 9.34 -5.17 13.78
C PHE A 48 8.84 -4.49 12.49
N ASN A 49 8.91 -5.16 11.33
CA ASN A 49 8.48 -4.57 10.07
C ASN A 49 7.03 -4.95 9.78
N SER A 50 6.18 -3.93 9.65
CA SER A 50 4.79 -4.06 9.21
C SER A 50 4.67 -4.91 7.94
N ILE A 51 3.69 -5.82 7.88
CA ILE A 51 3.47 -6.71 6.73
C ILE A 51 2.98 -5.90 5.52
N LEU A 52 2.22 -4.84 5.80
CA LEU A 52 1.64 -3.91 4.85
C LEU A 52 1.83 -2.48 5.37
N ALA A 53 2.25 -1.56 4.50
CA ALA A 53 2.10 -0.14 4.76
C ALA A 53 1.38 0.55 3.61
N ILE A 54 0.47 1.44 3.98
CA ILE A 54 -0.31 2.26 3.06
C ILE A 54 -0.02 3.72 3.41
N GLN A 55 0.34 4.52 2.41
CA GLN A 55 0.42 5.96 2.52
C GLN A 55 -0.61 6.59 1.58
N VAL A 56 -1.49 7.41 2.15
CA VAL A 56 -2.43 8.23 1.40
C VAL A 56 -1.86 9.64 1.30
N THR A 57 -1.51 10.07 0.10
CA THR A 57 -0.97 11.41 -0.17
C THR A 57 -2.01 12.22 -0.93
N GLU A 58 -2.50 13.29 -0.32
CA GLU A 58 -3.36 14.27 -0.99
C GLU A 58 -2.51 15.14 -1.94
N LEU A 59 -2.92 15.19 -3.20
CA LEU A 59 -2.37 16.06 -4.24
C LEU A 59 -3.31 17.26 -4.45
N VAL A 60 -2.91 18.22 -5.28
CA VAL A 60 -3.72 19.42 -5.56
C VAL A 60 -5.10 19.06 -6.14
N ASP A 61 -5.13 18.08 -7.04
CA ASP A 61 -6.32 17.69 -7.82
C ASP A 61 -6.61 16.17 -7.76
N GLY A 62 -6.06 15.47 -6.75
CA GLY A 62 -6.27 14.04 -6.61
C GLY A 62 -5.66 13.43 -5.35
N VAL A 63 -5.62 12.10 -5.33
CA VAL A 63 -5.05 11.32 -4.22
C VAL A 63 -4.13 10.25 -4.80
N PHE A 64 -2.96 10.08 -4.19
CA PHE A 64 -2.05 8.99 -4.45
C PHE A 64 -2.06 8.00 -3.28
N ILE A 65 -2.26 6.71 -3.57
CA ILE A 65 -2.25 5.63 -2.56
C ILE A 65 -1.02 4.76 -2.80
N GLY A 66 0.03 4.97 -2.02
CA GLY A 66 1.26 4.18 -2.06
C GLY A 66 1.17 2.96 -1.14
N CYS A 67 1.36 1.76 -1.69
CA CYS A 67 1.38 0.52 -0.92
C CYS A 67 2.78 -0.10 -0.92
N ALA A 68 3.22 -0.62 0.23
CA ALA A 68 4.45 -1.37 0.35
C ALA A 68 4.19 -2.63 1.19
N VAL A 69 4.54 -3.80 0.63
CA VAL A 69 4.18 -5.10 1.20
C VAL A 69 5.40 -6.00 1.24
N ASN A 70 5.52 -6.80 2.28
CA ASN A 70 6.56 -7.81 2.35
C ASN A 70 6.28 -8.96 1.36
N HIS A 71 7.18 -9.14 0.38
CA HIS A 71 7.09 -10.17 -0.66
C HIS A 71 7.19 -11.60 -0.09
N THR A 72 7.69 -11.80 1.14
CA THR A 72 7.70 -13.14 1.75
C THR A 72 6.30 -13.62 2.17
N VAL A 73 5.33 -12.70 2.24
CA VAL A 73 3.96 -12.98 2.71
C VAL A 73 2.96 -12.92 1.55
N THR A 74 3.28 -12.20 0.47
CA THR A 74 2.34 -11.93 -0.61
C THR A 74 2.98 -12.09 -1.98
N TYR A 75 2.23 -12.68 -2.91
CA TYR A 75 2.48 -12.63 -4.34
C TYR A 75 1.58 -11.56 -4.99
N GLY A 76 1.93 -11.03 -6.16
CA GLY A 76 1.19 -9.93 -6.81
C GLY A 76 -0.33 -10.16 -6.90
N THR A 77 -0.76 -11.38 -7.23
CA THR A 77 -2.18 -11.77 -7.27
C THR A 77 -2.87 -11.67 -5.91
N SER A 78 -2.22 -12.14 -4.84
CA SER A 78 -2.77 -12.08 -3.48
C SER A 78 -2.86 -10.64 -2.96
N PHE A 79 -1.88 -9.79 -3.32
CA PHE A 79 -1.92 -8.37 -3.03
C PHE A 79 -3.11 -7.68 -3.70
N TRP A 80 -3.33 -7.95 -4.99
CA TRP A 80 -4.45 -7.35 -5.71
C TRP A 80 -5.81 -7.83 -5.19
N ASN A 81 -5.90 -9.09 -4.76
CA ASN A 81 -7.09 -9.60 -4.09
C ASN A 81 -7.39 -8.82 -2.80
N PHE A 82 -6.38 -8.60 -1.96
CA PHE A 82 -6.49 -7.78 -0.76
C PHE A 82 -6.94 -6.34 -1.10
N PHE A 83 -6.29 -5.70 -2.08
CA PHE A 83 -6.58 -4.31 -2.42
C PHE A 83 -8.00 -4.11 -2.95
N ASN A 84 -8.48 -5.02 -3.80
CA ASN A 84 -9.87 -4.98 -4.30
C ASN A 84 -10.88 -5.25 -3.19
N THR A 85 -10.60 -6.21 -2.30
CA THR A 85 -11.45 -6.49 -1.13
C THR A 85 -11.53 -5.26 -0.21
N PHE A 86 -10.40 -4.58 0.01
CA PHE A 86 -10.35 -3.34 0.78
C PHE A 86 -11.20 -2.23 0.13
N ALA A 87 -11.12 -2.08 -1.20
CA ALA A 87 -11.95 -1.13 -1.93
C ALA A 87 -13.45 -1.48 -1.84
N GLU A 88 -13.81 -2.75 -1.95
CA GLU A 88 -15.19 -3.23 -1.80
C GLU A 88 -15.77 -2.89 -0.43
N VAL A 89 -15.04 -3.23 0.65
CA VAL A 89 -15.43 -2.92 2.02
C VAL A 89 -15.57 -1.40 2.21
N SER A 90 -14.64 -0.62 1.64
CA SER A 90 -14.68 0.85 1.70
C SER A 90 -15.91 1.45 1.01
N ARG A 91 -16.49 0.77 0.02
CA ARG A 91 -17.74 1.15 -0.63
C ARG A 91 -18.99 0.68 0.12
N GLY A 92 -18.84 -0.08 1.21
CA GLY A 92 -19.95 -0.58 2.01
C GLY A 92 -20.67 -1.80 1.42
N VAL A 93 -19.98 -2.65 0.65
CA VAL A 93 -20.60 -3.91 0.20
C VAL A 93 -20.79 -4.87 1.38
N ASN A 94 -21.92 -5.58 1.39
CA ASN A 94 -22.24 -6.55 2.45
C ASN A 94 -21.54 -7.90 2.26
N ARG A 95 -21.02 -8.17 1.06
CA ARG A 95 -20.33 -9.42 0.72
C ARG A 95 -19.21 -9.13 -0.28
N ILE A 96 -18.00 -9.55 0.07
CA ILE A 96 -16.81 -9.42 -0.78
C ILE A 96 -16.90 -10.39 -1.96
N SER A 97 -16.44 -9.97 -3.15
CA SER A 97 -16.58 -10.77 -4.37
C SER A 97 -15.65 -11.98 -4.40
N ARG A 98 -14.46 -11.86 -3.80
CA ARG A 98 -13.45 -12.92 -3.76
C ARG A 98 -12.93 -13.13 -2.35
N THR A 99 -13.35 -14.23 -1.73
CA THR A 99 -12.91 -14.58 -0.39
C THR A 99 -11.43 -14.97 -0.39
N PRO A 100 -10.63 -14.47 0.56
CA PRO A 100 -9.26 -14.94 0.73
C PRO A 100 -9.26 -16.42 1.10
N ASP A 101 -8.40 -17.19 0.42
CA ASP A 101 -8.08 -18.55 0.80
C ASP A 101 -6.82 -18.54 1.66
N TYR A 102 -6.88 -19.19 2.82
CA TYR A 102 -5.79 -19.27 3.78
C TYR A 102 -5.09 -20.63 3.77
N CYS A 103 -5.58 -21.59 2.97
CA CYS A 103 -4.95 -22.88 2.81
C CYS A 103 -3.55 -22.72 2.22
N ARG A 104 -2.56 -23.30 2.90
CA ARG A 104 -1.22 -23.50 2.35
C ARG A 104 -1.12 -24.96 1.93
N ASP A 105 -1.63 -25.25 0.75
CA ASP A 105 -1.36 -26.54 0.13
C ASP A 105 0.10 -26.51 -0.34
N SER A 106 0.96 -27.20 0.42
CA SER A 106 2.33 -27.45 0.00
C SER A 106 2.28 -28.35 -1.22
N VAL A 107 2.78 -27.87 -2.36
CA VAL A 107 3.13 -28.72 -3.51
C VAL A 107 4.38 -29.53 -3.23
#